data_AF-A0A4Q4BVZ7-F1
#
_entry.id   AF-A0A4Q4BVZ7-F1
#
_cell.length_a   1.000
_cell.length_b   1.000
_cell.length_c   1.000
_cell.angle_alpha   90.00
_cell.angle_beta   90.00
_cell.angle_gamma   90.00
#
_symmetry.space_group_name_H-M   'P 1'
#
loop_
_entity.id
_entity.type
_entity.pdbx_description
1 polymer ?
#
loop_
_entity_poly.entity_id
_entity_poly.type
_entity_poly.pdbx_seq_one_letter_code
_entity_poly.pdbx_strand_id
1 'polypeptide(L)'
;MKSATMGAMRDLLAERRSSGVARAVRRVRSKVSSRAPGCSLPTLLLRAPALIVQGRRVRHDIARLPSATAREGVASTVPNGSHFEPEDDHHLVVLGDSVADGVGIEHHRDSIAGRLACRMSERFEHPVAWHVIARSGADAHDVSLLAGTDAVRSELARADAVVVSVGVNDVKNLRTEDAWRTSLRTLLDTITEVNPLVQVVLLGVPPIQEFPAMPTFLGHTLGSRALRFDAVAANVVATYPNVQHYLLTESGLLEQDKAFAEDGFHPSAWLHRKLAKRLDALIAEPKRPTDTHLLTEAS
;
A
#
# COMPACT_ATOMS: atom_id res chain seq x y z
N MET A 1 68.07 45.71 17.58
CA MET A 1 67.24 44.48 17.68
C MET A 1 65.93 44.88 18.37
N LYS A 2 64.75 44.89 17.76
CA LYS A 2 64.23 44.07 16.65
C LYS A 2 63.38 44.96 15.74
N SER A 3 64.02 45.41 14.66
CA SER A 3 63.41 45.59 13.35
C SER A 3 62.83 44.24 12.92
N ALA A 4 61.51 44.06 13.00
CA ALA A 4 60.73 43.02 12.31
C ALA A 4 59.21 43.13 12.58
N THR A 5 58.73 44.29 13.06
CA THR A 5 57.30 44.63 13.19
C THR A 5 57.05 45.80 12.25
N MET A 6 56.70 45.55 10.97
CA MET A 6 56.02 46.50 10.04
C MET A 6 55.99 46.12 8.53
N GLY A 7 56.41 44.91 8.11
CA GLY A 7 56.64 44.65 6.67
C GLY A 7 55.80 43.58 5.96
N ALA A 8 54.91 42.84 6.64
CA ALA A 8 54.23 41.68 6.04
C ALA A 8 52.71 41.88 5.82
N MET A 9 52.17 43.07 6.12
CA MET A 9 50.72 43.37 6.08
C MET A 9 50.36 44.49 5.10
N ARG A 10 51.30 44.93 4.28
CA ARG A 10 51.12 45.84 3.13
C ARG A 10 52.14 45.37 2.08
N ASP A 11 51.78 45.33 0.81
CA ASP A 11 52.67 45.00 -0.33
C ASP A 11 52.80 43.52 -0.75
N LEU A 12 51.74 42.75 -0.54
CA LEU A 12 51.22 41.87 -1.62
C LEU A 12 49.75 42.20 -1.92
N LEU A 13 49.47 43.51 -1.87
CA LEU A 13 48.51 44.14 -2.74
C LEU A 13 48.86 43.80 -4.18
N ALA A 14 47.83 43.44 -4.94
CA ALA A 14 47.50 44.06 -6.23
C ALA A 14 48.72 44.29 -7.16
N GLU A 15 48.94 43.49 -8.19
CA GLU A 15 48.20 43.52 -9.46
C GLU A 15 48.90 42.47 -10.34
N ARG A 16 48.22 41.53 -11.00
CA ARG A 16 47.43 41.72 -12.22
C ARG A 16 46.50 40.51 -12.34
N ARG A 17 45.17 40.64 -12.23
CA ARG A 17 44.25 41.11 -13.28
C ARG A 17 44.48 40.46 -14.65
N SER A 18 43.75 39.38 -14.93
CA SER A 18 42.80 39.21 -16.07
C SER A 18 42.53 37.70 -16.24
N SER A 19 41.40 37.17 -15.82
CA SER A 19 40.10 37.23 -16.49
C SER A 19 39.14 36.47 -15.56
N GLY A 20 38.00 37.02 -15.17
CA GLY A 20 36.86 37.13 -16.07
C GLY A 20 35.79 36.12 -15.65
N VAL A 21 35.13 36.42 -14.52
CA VAL A 21 33.69 36.25 -14.29
C VAL A 21 33.05 34.88 -14.60
N ALA A 22 32.63 34.18 -13.55
CA ALA A 22 31.37 33.42 -13.38
C ALA A 22 31.61 32.01 -12.80
N ARG A 23 31.50 31.86 -11.47
CA ARG A 23 30.24 31.64 -10.74
C ARG A 23 29.82 30.16 -10.77
N ALA A 24 30.03 29.54 -9.61
CA ALA A 24 29.12 28.65 -8.90
C ALA A 24 28.60 27.38 -9.61
N VAL A 25 28.56 26.31 -8.82
CA VAL A 25 27.84 25.06 -9.09
C VAL A 25 28.51 24.21 -10.17
N ARG A 26 29.61 23.57 -9.77
CA ARG A 26 30.15 22.38 -10.42
C ARG A 26 29.11 21.26 -10.26
N ARG A 27 28.11 21.29 -11.16
CA ARG A 27 27.08 20.28 -11.35
C ARG A 27 27.75 18.94 -11.60
N VAL A 28 27.53 18.02 -10.68
CA VAL A 28 27.60 16.58 -10.91
C VAL A 28 26.70 16.26 -12.11
N ARG A 29 27.34 16.14 -13.28
CA ARG A 29 26.79 15.54 -14.49
C ARG A 29 27.51 14.20 -14.68
N SER A 30 26.87 13.14 -14.22
CA SER A 30 27.01 11.82 -14.85
C SER A 30 25.65 11.12 -14.78
N LYS A 31 24.88 11.32 -15.85
CA LYS A 31 23.71 10.53 -16.22
C LYS A 31 24.18 9.28 -16.94
N VAL A 32 23.70 8.11 -16.50
CA VAL A 32 23.24 6.96 -17.32
C VAL A 32 22.35 6.14 -16.36
N SER A 33 21.18 5.58 -16.65
CA SER A 33 20.16 5.73 -17.67
C SER A 33 19.05 4.73 -17.29
N SER A 34 17.86 5.19 -16.92
CA SER A 34 16.63 4.40 -17.03
C SER A 34 15.45 5.35 -17.26
N ARG A 35 15.44 5.98 -18.44
CA ARG A 35 14.24 6.65 -18.95
C ARG A 35 13.45 5.61 -19.74
N ALA A 36 12.36 5.12 -19.17
CA ALA A 36 11.20 4.74 -19.98
C ALA A 36 10.79 5.96 -20.85
N PRO A 37 10.21 5.77 -22.04
CA PRO A 37 10.00 6.84 -23.03
C PRO A 37 9.20 7.98 -22.40
N GLY A 38 9.91 9.08 -22.12
CA GLY A 38 9.32 10.28 -21.54
C GLY A 38 8.35 10.89 -22.53
N CYS A 39 7.06 10.79 -22.23
CA CYS A 39 6.00 11.52 -22.92
C CYS A 39 6.42 13.00 -22.96
N SER A 40 6.66 13.53 -24.15
CA SER A 40 7.14 14.91 -24.28
C SER A 40 6.07 15.87 -23.71
N LEU A 41 6.48 16.98 -23.11
CA LEU A 41 5.57 18.00 -22.59
C LEU A 41 4.49 18.42 -23.64
N PRO A 42 4.82 18.56 -24.94
CA PRO A 42 3.82 18.76 -25.99
C PRO A 42 2.80 17.61 -26.10
N THR A 43 3.24 16.36 -26.02
CA THR A 43 2.36 15.19 -26.07
C THR A 43 1.41 15.15 -24.87
N LEU A 44 1.87 15.56 -23.69
CA LEU A 44 1.04 15.65 -22.49
C LEU A 44 -0.03 16.75 -22.62
N LEU A 45 0.35 17.93 -23.11
CA LEU A 45 -0.56 19.05 -23.34
C LEU A 45 -1.62 18.72 -24.40
N LEU A 46 -1.24 18.03 -25.48
CA LEU A 46 -2.17 17.59 -26.52
C LEU A 46 -3.21 16.60 -25.99
N ARG A 47 -2.84 15.78 -25.01
CA ARG A 47 -3.68 14.73 -24.43
C ARG A 47 -4.51 15.19 -23.23
N ALA A 48 -4.12 16.30 -22.60
CA ALA A 48 -4.75 16.80 -21.37
C ALA A 48 -6.26 17.06 -21.49
N PRO A 49 -6.79 17.69 -22.56
CA PRO A 49 -8.23 17.91 -22.67
C PRO A 49 -9.04 16.61 -22.65
N ALA A 50 -8.59 15.59 -23.38
CA ALA A 50 -9.25 14.29 -23.43
C ALA A 50 -9.22 13.58 -22.06
N LEU A 51 -8.08 13.62 -21.36
CA LEU A 51 -7.96 13.07 -20.00
C LEU A 51 -8.88 13.78 -19.00
N ILE A 52 -8.99 15.11 -19.09
CA ILE A 52 -9.86 15.91 -18.22
C ILE A 52 -11.33 15.56 -18.47
N VAL A 53 -11.75 15.48 -19.74
CA VAL A 53 -13.13 15.13 -20.10
C VAL A 53 -13.46 13.70 -19.65
N GLN A 54 -12.61 12.72 -19.95
CA GLN A 54 -12.81 11.34 -19.52
C GLN A 54 -12.81 11.21 -18.00
N GLY A 55 -11.88 11.87 -17.30
CA GLY A 55 -11.81 11.84 -15.84
C GLY A 55 -13.05 12.44 -15.17
N ARG A 56 -13.56 13.56 -15.70
CA ARG A 56 -14.81 14.17 -15.23
C ARG A 56 -16.01 13.26 -15.46
N ARG A 57 -16.08 12.64 -16.66
CA ARG A 57 -17.14 11.70 -17.00
C ARG A 57 -17.15 10.49 -16.08
N VAL A 58 -16.00 9.85 -15.88
CA VAL A 58 -15.86 8.71 -14.95
C VAL A 58 -16.28 9.09 -13.53
N ARG A 59 -15.85 10.25 -13.03
CA ARG A 59 -16.23 10.73 -11.69
C ARG A 59 -17.74 10.96 -11.54
N HIS A 60 -18.41 11.28 -12.64
CA HIS A 60 -19.85 11.49 -12.68
C HIS A 60 -20.62 10.17 -12.86
N ASP A 61 -20.13 9.29 -13.73
CA ASP A 61 -20.85 8.09 -14.19
C ASP A 61 -20.65 6.87 -13.25
N ILE A 62 -19.55 6.80 -12.49
CA ILE A 62 -19.34 5.73 -11.50
C ILE A 62 -20.33 5.90 -10.34
N ALA A 63 -21.19 4.90 -10.16
CA ALA A 63 -22.13 4.85 -9.05
C ALA A 63 -21.40 4.85 -7.70
N ARG A 64 -21.96 5.58 -6.72
CA ARG A 64 -21.44 5.57 -5.35
C ARG A 64 -22.07 4.42 -4.59
N LEU A 65 -21.27 3.42 -4.29
CA LEU A 65 -21.69 2.28 -3.50
C LEU A 65 -21.40 2.52 -2.00
N PRO A 66 -22.22 1.98 -1.09
CA PRO A 66 -21.94 2.04 0.33
C PRO A 66 -20.76 1.14 0.71
N SER A 67 -20.09 1.50 1.81
CA SER A 67 -19.13 0.62 2.49
C SER A 67 -19.85 -0.51 3.21
N ALA A 68 -19.16 -1.62 3.43
CA ALA A 68 -19.73 -2.76 4.12
C ALA A 68 -20.00 -2.47 5.60
N THR A 69 -21.02 -3.15 6.13
CA THR A 69 -21.39 -3.08 7.55
C THR A 69 -20.60 -4.08 8.40
N ALA A 70 -20.66 -3.90 9.72
CA ALA A 70 -19.97 -4.69 10.75
C ALA A 70 -18.46 -4.76 10.54
N ARG A 71 -17.71 -3.76 11.04
CA ARG A 71 -16.26 -3.68 10.85
C ARG A 71 -15.45 -4.65 11.70
N GLU A 72 -16.10 -5.34 12.63
CA GLU A 72 -15.49 -6.31 13.52
C GLU A 72 -16.34 -7.60 13.51
N GLY A 73 -15.68 -8.73 13.76
CA GLY A 73 -16.36 -10.01 13.95
C GLY A 73 -15.38 -11.14 14.22
N VAL A 74 -15.92 -12.32 14.51
CA VAL A 74 -15.13 -13.54 14.70
C VAL A 74 -15.61 -14.58 13.69
N ALA A 75 -14.67 -15.21 12.98
CA ALA A 75 -14.95 -16.37 12.16
C ALA A 75 -14.47 -17.62 12.89
N SER A 76 -15.36 -18.60 13.03
CA SER A 76 -15.07 -19.85 13.71
C SER A 76 -15.69 -20.99 12.93
N THR A 77 -14.86 -21.91 12.45
CA THR A 77 -15.28 -23.15 11.78
C THR A 77 -15.04 -24.39 12.64
N VAL A 78 -14.54 -24.20 13.86
CA VAL A 78 -14.32 -25.27 14.84
C VAL A 78 -15.66 -25.77 15.41
N PRO A 79 -15.78 -27.06 15.79
CA PRO A 79 -17.00 -27.61 16.36
C PRO A 79 -17.42 -26.90 17.65
N ASN A 80 -18.72 -26.70 17.84
CA ASN A 80 -19.30 -26.22 19.09
C ASN A 80 -18.93 -27.18 20.23
N GLY A 81 -18.17 -26.68 21.23
CA GLY A 81 -17.62 -27.47 22.34
C GLY A 81 -16.10 -27.44 22.45
N SER A 82 -15.42 -26.91 21.42
CA SER A 82 -14.02 -26.49 21.53
C SER A 82 -13.95 -25.28 22.47
N HIS A 83 -13.26 -25.39 23.60
CA HIS A 83 -13.08 -24.27 24.53
C HIS A 83 -11.87 -23.45 24.10
N PHE A 84 -12.12 -22.26 23.58
CA PHE A 84 -11.13 -21.23 23.31
C PHE A 84 -11.53 -19.99 24.11
N GLU A 85 -10.60 -19.43 24.86
CA GLU A 85 -10.83 -18.13 25.46
C GLU A 85 -10.62 -17.05 24.37
N PRO A 86 -11.32 -15.90 24.42
CA PRO A 86 -11.17 -14.85 23.39
C PRO A 86 -9.73 -14.32 23.23
N GLU A 87 -8.88 -14.55 24.23
CA GLU A 87 -7.46 -14.23 24.24
C GLU A 87 -6.58 -15.24 23.47
N ASP A 88 -7.15 -16.38 23.09
CA ASP A 88 -6.52 -17.38 22.23
C ASP A 88 -6.82 -17.17 20.74
N ASP A 89 -7.79 -16.31 20.39
CA ASP A 89 -8.20 -16.04 19.02
C ASP A 89 -7.02 -15.47 18.20
N HIS A 90 -6.89 -15.93 16.94
CA HIS A 90 -6.01 -15.25 16.01
C HIS A 90 -6.61 -13.91 15.57
N HIS A 91 -5.78 -12.90 15.38
CA HIS A 91 -6.22 -11.56 15.03
C HIS A 91 -5.81 -11.16 13.62
N LEU A 92 -6.81 -10.89 12.76
CA LEU A 92 -6.65 -10.37 11.41
C LEU A 92 -7.07 -8.90 11.35
N VAL A 93 -6.18 -8.02 10.89
CA VAL A 93 -6.53 -6.63 10.57
C VAL A 93 -6.56 -6.43 9.06
N VAL A 94 -7.62 -5.81 8.53
CA VAL A 94 -7.68 -5.35 7.14
C VAL A 94 -7.64 -3.84 7.13
N LEU A 95 -6.53 -3.27 6.68
CA LEU A 95 -6.21 -1.85 6.73
C LEU A 95 -6.18 -1.25 5.33
N GLY A 96 -6.86 -0.13 5.09
CA GLY A 96 -6.70 0.52 3.78
C GLY A 96 -7.80 1.44 3.28
N ASP A 97 -7.94 1.43 1.97
CA ASP A 97 -8.85 2.24 1.17
C ASP A 97 -10.23 1.58 0.96
N SER A 98 -10.91 1.86 -0.16
CA SER A 98 -12.26 1.37 -0.44
C SER A 98 -12.34 -0.15 -0.62
N VAL A 99 -11.27 -0.82 -1.02
CA VAL A 99 -11.24 -2.29 -1.10
C VAL A 99 -11.22 -2.89 0.32
N ALA A 100 -10.43 -2.33 1.22
CA ALA A 100 -10.45 -2.74 2.63
C ALA A 100 -11.81 -2.42 3.28
N ASP A 101 -12.38 -1.25 2.97
CA ASP A 101 -13.70 -0.79 3.43
C ASP A 101 -14.89 -1.56 2.83
N GLY A 102 -14.62 -2.50 1.91
CA GLY A 102 -15.65 -3.38 1.33
C GLY A 102 -16.72 -2.62 0.54
N VAL A 103 -16.33 -1.57 -0.20
CA VAL A 103 -17.30 -0.80 -1.01
C VAL A 103 -17.99 -1.69 -2.02
N GLY A 104 -19.33 -1.67 -2.02
CA GLY A 104 -20.15 -2.54 -2.86
C GLY A 104 -20.41 -3.93 -2.27
N ILE A 105 -19.95 -4.19 -1.05
CA ILE A 105 -20.26 -5.38 -0.26
C ILE A 105 -21.23 -4.99 0.86
N GLU A 106 -22.24 -5.82 1.12
CA GLU A 106 -23.25 -5.52 2.14
C GLU A 106 -22.69 -5.63 3.57
N HIS A 107 -21.88 -6.66 3.83
CA HIS A 107 -21.37 -7.01 5.16
C HIS A 107 -19.94 -7.55 5.10
N HIS A 108 -19.06 -7.18 6.05
CA HIS A 108 -17.64 -7.55 5.97
C HIS A 108 -17.34 -9.05 6.09
N ARG A 109 -18.28 -9.84 6.63
CA ARG A 109 -18.28 -11.31 6.54
C ARG A 109 -18.07 -11.83 5.09
N ASP A 110 -18.57 -11.06 4.12
CA ASP A 110 -18.50 -11.37 2.69
C ASP A 110 -17.33 -10.66 1.97
N SER A 111 -16.64 -9.75 2.67
CA SER A 111 -15.45 -9.04 2.19
C SER A 111 -14.16 -9.86 2.40
N ILE A 112 -13.00 -9.26 2.12
CA ILE A 112 -11.70 -9.93 2.36
C ILE A 112 -11.56 -10.29 3.84
N ALA A 113 -11.99 -9.43 4.77
CA ALA A 113 -11.85 -9.66 6.21
C ALA A 113 -12.50 -10.97 6.65
N GLY A 114 -13.82 -11.09 6.53
CA GLY A 114 -14.52 -12.29 6.98
C GLY A 114 -14.23 -13.52 6.15
N ARG A 115 -14.05 -13.38 4.83
CA ARG A 115 -13.71 -14.53 3.97
C ARG A 115 -12.32 -15.06 4.25
N LEU A 116 -11.34 -14.20 4.55
CA LEU A 116 -9.99 -14.62 4.92
C LEU A 116 -9.97 -15.21 6.33
N ALA A 117 -10.61 -14.55 7.30
CA ALA A 117 -10.71 -15.05 8.68
C ALA A 117 -11.34 -16.44 8.74
N CYS A 118 -12.41 -16.69 7.99
CA CYS A 118 -13.04 -18.00 7.91
C CYS A 118 -12.08 -19.07 7.38
N ARG A 119 -11.28 -18.75 6.35
CA ARG A 119 -10.29 -19.68 5.79
C ARG A 119 -9.10 -19.94 6.71
N MET A 120 -8.64 -18.90 7.39
CA MET A 120 -7.62 -19.03 8.43
C MET A 120 -8.15 -19.92 9.56
N SER A 121 -9.41 -19.72 9.98
CA SER A 121 -10.04 -20.55 11.02
C SER A 121 -10.14 -22.02 10.63
N GLU A 122 -10.51 -22.30 9.37
CA GLU A 122 -10.55 -23.67 8.83
C GLU A 122 -9.17 -24.32 8.84
N ARG A 123 -8.12 -23.57 8.51
CA ARG A 123 -6.76 -24.11 8.34
C ARG A 123 -5.99 -24.24 9.66
N PHE A 124 -6.18 -23.30 10.57
CA PHE A 124 -5.52 -23.27 11.87
C PHE A 124 -6.33 -23.99 12.96
N GLU A 125 -7.56 -24.43 12.62
CA GLU A 125 -8.48 -25.06 13.57
C GLU A 125 -8.68 -24.21 14.84
N HIS A 126 -8.79 -22.89 14.64
CA HIS A 126 -8.91 -21.89 15.69
C HIS A 126 -9.86 -20.76 15.29
N PRO A 127 -10.55 -20.09 16.23
CA PRO A 127 -11.29 -18.88 15.91
C PRO A 127 -10.34 -17.76 15.44
N VAL A 128 -10.83 -16.92 14.53
CA VAL A 128 -10.11 -15.77 14.01
C VAL A 128 -10.97 -14.53 14.15
N ALA A 129 -10.60 -13.65 15.07
CA ALA A 129 -11.13 -12.31 15.20
C ALA A 129 -10.60 -11.44 14.05
N TRP A 130 -11.47 -10.65 13.42
CA TRP A 130 -11.08 -9.73 12.36
C TRP A 130 -11.59 -8.32 12.63
N HIS A 131 -10.80 -7.34 12.21
CA HIS A 131 -11.13 -5.92 12.31
C HIS A 131 -10.75 -5.19 11.01
N VAL A 132 -11.70 -4.45 10.46
CA VAL A 132 -11.53 -3.57 9.30
C VAL A 132 -11.29 -2.13 9.74
N ILE A 133 -10.11 -1.63 9.41
CA ILE A 133 -9.69 -0.26 9.68
C ILE A 133 -9.47 0.43 8.33
N ALA A 134 -10.53 0.99 7.77
CA ALA A 134 -10.49 1.51 6.42
C ALA A 134 -11.24 2.82 6.24
N ARG A 135 -10.81 3.58 5.24
CA ARG A 135 -11.45 4.81 4.80
C ARG A 135 -11.52 4.86 3.27
N SER A 136 -12.74 4.74 2.74
CA SER A 136 -12.99 4.92 1.32
C SER A 136 -12.40 6.21 0.76
N GLY A 137 -11.63 6.09 -0.32
CA GLY A 137 -10.94 7.21 -0.99
C GLY A 137 -9.59 7.60 -0.38
N ALA A 138 -9.16 6.96 0.72
CA ALA A 138 -7.84 7.19 1.30
C ALA A 138 -6.72 6.72 0.35
N ASP A 139 -5.62 7.48 0.33
CA ASP A 139 -4.35 7.09 -0.30
C ASP A 139 -3.37 6.54 0.76
N ALA A 140 -2.16 6.11 0.37
CA ALA A 140 -1.21 5.55 1.34
C ALA A 140 -0.79 6.54 2.43
N HIS A 141 -0.76 7.85 2.13
CA HIS A 141 -0.44 8.85 3.14
C HIS A 141 -1.53 8.89 4.20
N ASP A 142 -2.78 8.96 3.77
CA ASP A 142 -3.94 8.94 4.66
C ASP A 142 -4.00 7.70 5.54
N VAL A 143 -3.73 6.52 4.97
CA VAL A 143 -3.72 5.25 5.70
C VAL A 143 -2.54 5.18 6.68
N SER A 144 -1.37 5.76 6.33
CA SER A 144 -0.24 5.86 7.26
C SER A 144 -0.57 6.71 8.49
N LEU A 145 -1.32 7.80 8.33
CA LEU A 145 -1.78 8.63 9.44
C LEU A 145 -2.79 7.88 10.31
N LEU A 146 -3.72 7.13 9.69
CA LEU A 146 -4.69 6.31 10.42
C LEU A 146 -3.99 5.23 11.25
N ALA A 147 -3.00 4.54 10.66
CA ALA A 147 -2.19 3.51 11.32
C ALA A 147 -1.42 4.04 12.54
N GLY A 148 -1.04 5.31 12.53
CA GLY A 148 -0.31 5.95 13.64
C GLY A 148 -1.16 6.34 14.85
N THR A 149 -2.49 6.22 14.79
CA THR A 149 -3.37 6.56 15.93
C THR A 149 -3.30 5.50 17.02
N ASP A 150 -3.37 5.90 18.30
CA ASP A 150 -3.24 4.96 19.44
C ASP A 150 -4.25 3.80 19.41
N ALA A 151 -5.48 4.08 18.98
CA ALA A 151 -6.52 3.07 18.81
C ALA A 151 -6.09 2.02 17.77
N VAL A 152 -5.64 2.44 16.58
CA VAL A 152 -5.22 1.52 15.51
C VAL A 152 -3.92 0.81 15.87
N ARG A 153 -2.98 1.49 16.52
CA ARG A 153 -1.74 0.84 17.01
C ARG A 153 -2.05 -0.27 18.01
N SER A 154 -3.09 -0.12 18.84
CA SER A 154 -3.53 -1.17 19.77
C SER A 154 -4.08 -2.41 19.05
N GLU A 155 -4.80 -2.21 17.94
CA GLU A 155 -5.27 -3.30 17.07
C GLU A 155 -4.11 -3.98 16.32
N LEU A 156 -3.15 -3.19 15.82
CA LEU A 156 -1.97 -3.72 15.13
C LEU A 156 -1.03 -4.49 16.07
N ALA A 157 -0.96 -4.11 17.35
CA ALA A 157 -0.12 -4.76 18.35
C ALA A 157 -0.57 -6.21 18.63
N ARG A 158 -1.86 -6.49 18.54
CA ARG A 158 -2.42 -7.86 18.70
C ARG A 158 -2.53 -8.63 17.38
N ALA A 159 -2.39 -7.95 16.24
CA ALA A 159 -2.61 -8.58 14.94
C ALA A 159 -1.55 -9.63 14.64
N ASP A 160 -1.98 -10.83 14.28
CA ASP A 160 -1.12 -11.87 13.74
C ASP A 160 -0.88 -11.66 12.24
N ALA A 161 -1.90 -11.16 11.55
CA ALA A 161 -1.85 -10.86 10.12
C ALA A 161 -2.51 -9.51 9.81
N VAL A 162 -1.92 -8.76 8.87
CA VAL A 162 -2.46 -7.50 8.36
C VAL A 162 -2.54 -7.57 6.84
N VAL A 163 -3.74 -7.36 6.28
CA VAL A 163 -3.90 -7.14 4.84
C VAL A 163 -4.00 -5.65 4.58
N VAL A 164 -3.12 -5.12 3.72
CA VAL A 164 -3.07 -3.71 3.37
C VAL A 164 -3.58 -3.48 1.95
N SER A 165 -4.56 -2.59 1.77
CA SER A 165 -5.04 -2.13 0.47
C SER A 165 -4.87 -0.63 0.30
N VAL A 166 -3.98 -0.22 -0.59
CA VAL A 166 -3.73 1.19 -0.98
C VAL A 166 -3.20 1.25 -2.42
N GLY A 167 -3.10 2.45 -3.00
CA GLY A 167 -2.40 2.68 -4.27
C GLY A 167 -3.28 3.10 -5.43
N VAL A 168 -4.53 2.63 -5.52
CA VAL A 168 -5.46 3.08 -6.58
C VAL A 168 -5.75 4.58 -6.44
N ASN A 169 -5.99 5.05 -5.22
CA ASN A 169 -6.20 6.48 -4.96
C ASN A 169 -4.92 7.29 -5.14
N ASP A 170 -3.74 6.75 -4.83
CA ASP A 170 -2.45 7.40 -5.09
C ASP A 170 -2.22 7.62 -6.60
N VAL A 171 -2.57 6.61 -7.41
CA VAL A 171 -2.53 6.67 -8.88
C VAL A 171 -3.54 7.70 -9.41
N LYS A 172 -4.79 7.65 -8.96
CA LYS A 172 -5.87 8.58 -9.38
C LYS A 172 -5.62 10.02 -8.97
N ASN A 173 -5.08 10.24 -7.77
CA ASN A 173 -4.75 11.56 -7.23
C ASN A 173 -3.40 12.09 -7.72
N LEU A 174 -2.76 11.37 -8.66
CA LEU A 174 -1.51 11.77 -9.31
C LEU A 174 -0.35 12.00 -8.31
N ARG A 175 -0.33 11.31 -7.17
CA ARG A 175 0.79 11.32 -6.21
C ARG A 175 2.08 10.94 -6.91
N THR A 176 3.23 11.55 -6.63
CA THR A 176 4.49 11.15 -7.29
C THR A 176 4.94 9.76 -6.83
N GLU A 177 5.78 9.10 -7.62
CA GLU A 177 6.37 7.79 -7.24
C GLU A 177 7.19 7.90 -5.94
N ASP A 178 7.85 9.04 -5.70
CA ASP A 178 8.58 9.31 -4.45
C ASP A 178 7.66 9.53 -3.25
N ALA A 179 6.52 10.22 -3.45
CA ALA A 179 5.51 10.40 -2.40
C ALA A 179 4.89 9.06 -2.03
N TRP A 180 4.52 8.25 -3.04
CA TRP A 180 4.05 6.88 -2.86
C TRP A 180 5.06 6.03 -2.08
N ARG A 181 6.32 6.04 -2.49
CA ARG A 181 7.41 5.33 -1.80
C ARG A 181 7.52 5.73 -0.33
N THR A 182 7.49 7.04 -0.07
CA THR A 182 7.60 7.58 1.29
C THR A 182 6.42 7.14 2.14
N SER A 183 5.19 7.35 1.66
CA SER A 183 3.97 6.98 2.39
C SER A 183 3.87 5.49 2.65
N LEU A 184 4.23 4.65 1.67
CA LEU A 184 4.22 3.21 1.84
C LEU A 184 5.25 2.75 2.87
N ARG A 185 6.46 3.33 2.86
CA ARG A 185 7.48 3.04 3.89
C ARG A 185 6.98 3.43 5.27
N THR A 186 6.48 4.66 5.44
CA THR A 186 5.92 5.12 6.72
C THR A 186 4.82 4.20 7.23
N LEU A 187 3.92 3.75 6.34
CA LEU A 187 2.86 2.81 6.71
C LEU A 187 3.43 1.46 7.18
N LEU A 188 4.35 0.85 6.42
CA LEU A 188 4.94 -0.44 6.76
C LEU A 188 5.86 -0.36 7.99
N ASP A 189 6.64 0.71 8.14
CA ASP A 189 7.42 1.02 9.34
C ASP A 189 6.48 1.07 10.55
N THR A 190 5.36 1.81 10.47
CA THR A 190 4.40 1.91 11.58
C THR A 190 3.84 0.54 12.00
N ILE A 191 3.45 -0.29 11.03
CA ILE A 191 2.90 -1.63 11.31
C ILE A 191 3.98 -2.53 11.95
N THR A 192 5.17 -2.56 11.38
CA THR A 192 6.25 -3.48 11.80
C THR A 192 7.00 -3.02 13.04
N GLU A 193 7.02 -1.71 13.34
CA GLU A 193 7.50 -1.18 14.63
C GLU A 193 6.55 -1.52 15.78
N VAL A 194 5.24 -1.50 15.52
CA VAL A 194 4.21 -1.84 16.52
C VAL A 194 4.23 -3.34 16.82
N ASN A 195 4.29 -4.18 15.79
CA ASN A 195 4.42 -5.63 15.95
C ASN A 195 5.48 -6.18 14.97
N PRO A 196 6.71 -6.45 15.44
CA PRO A 196 7.77 -6.99 14.59
C PRO A 196 7.52 -8.41 14.05
N LEU A 197 6.57 -9.15 14.61
CA LEU A 197 6.25 -10.52 14.22
C LEU A 197 5.02 -10.62 13.30
N VAL A 198 4.29 -9.52 13.09
CA VAL A 198 3.07 -9.52 12.28
C VAL A 198 3.36 -9.91 10.84
N GLN A 199 2.52 -10.75 10.25
CA GLN A 199 2.60 -11.05 8.83
C GLN A 199 1.79 -10.04 8.03
N VAL A 200 2.41 -9.31 7.12
CA VAL A 200 1.72 -8.30 6.31
C VAL A 200 1.58 -8.77 4.87
N VAL A 201 0.40 -8.65 4.30
CA VAL A 201 0.18 -8.83 2.86
C VAL A 201 -0.30 -7.52 2.25
N LEU A 202 0.56 -6.89 1.45
CA LEU A 202 0.20 -5.72 0.65
C LEU A 202 -0.46 -6.19 -0.66
N LEU A 203 -1.69 -5.74 -0.90
CA LEU A 203 -2.33 -5.91 -2.19
C LEU A 203 -1.67 -5.00 -3.23
N GLY A 204 -1.28 -5.58 -4.36
CA GLY A 204 -0.73 -4.84 -5.47
C GLY A 204 -1.75 -3.89 -6.10
N VAL A 205 -1.24 -2.88 -6.80
CA VAL A 205 -2.08 -1.93 -7.52
C VAL A 205 -2.64 -2.62 -8.77
N PRO A 206 -3.96 -2.73 -8.93
CA PRO A 206 -4.55 -3.47 -10.04
C PRO A 206 -4.26 -2.82 -11.41
N PRO A 207 -4.30 -3.60 -12.51
CA PRO A 207 -4.28 -3.08 -13.87
C PRO A 207 -5.55 -2.28 -14.18
N ILE A 208 -5.56 -0.98 -13.83
CA ILE A 208 -6.72 -0.07 -13.95
C ILE A 208 -7.31 -0.03 -15.37
N GLN A 209 -6.50 -0.28 -16.41
CA GLN A 209 -6.97 -0.33 -17.79
C GLN A 209 -7.99 -1.44 -18.07
N GLU A 210 -8.07 -2.46 -17.21
CA GLU A 210 -8.98 -3.60 -17.36
C GLU A 210 -10.36 -3.35 -16.73
N PHE A 211 -10.54 -2.24 -16.03
CA PHE A 211 -11.75 -1.93 -15.29
C PHE A 211 -12.87 -1.56 -16.26
N PRO A 212 -14.07 -2.17 -16.16
CA PRO A 212 -15.21 -1.86 -17.02
C PRO A 212 -15.58 -0.37 -17.05
N ALA A 213 -15.45 0.32 -15.91
CA ALA A 213 -15.76 1.74 -15.80
C ALA A 213 -14.68 2.68 -16.38
N MET A 214 -13.53 2.17 -16.84
CA MET A 214 -12.43 3.00 -17.33
C MET A 214 -12.46 3.15 -18.85
N PRO A 215 -12.63 4.38 -19.38
CA PRO A 215 -12.46 4.63 -20.80
C PRO A 215 -11.04 4.31 -21.25
N THR A 216 -10.89 3.72 -22.43
CA THR A 216 -9.62 3.18 -22.96
C THR A 216 -8.40 4.09 -22.71
N PHE A 217 -8.49 5.37 -23.08
CA PHE A 217 -7.35 6.28 -23.02
C PHE A 217 -6.93 6.65 -21.59
N LEU A 218 -7.91 7.00 -20.74
CA LEU A 218 -7.68 7.22 -19.32
C LEU A 218 -7.21 5.94 -18.63
N GLY A 219 -7.86 4.82 -18.91
CA GLY A 219 -7.53 3.49 -18.39
C GLY A 219 -6.08 3.12 -18.67
N HIS A 220 -5.61 3.20 -19.92
CA HIS A 220 -4.20 2.94 -20.24
C HIS A 220 -3.22 3.90 -19.58
N THR A 221 -3.60 5.18 -19.43
CA THR A 221 -2.75 6.18 -18.78
C THR A 221 -2.58 5.87 -17.29
N LEU A 222 -3.68 5.57 -16.60
CA LEU A 222 -3.66 5.20 -15.18
C LEU A 222 -3.06 3.80 -14.98
N GLY A 223 -3.31 2.86 -15.88
CA GLY A 223 -2.73 1.52 -15.89
C GLY A 223 -1.20 1.52 -15.98
N SER A 224 -0.64 2.31 -16.90
CA SER A 224 0.81 2.50 -16.99
C SER A 224 1.41 3.16 -15.74
N ARG A 225 0.63 3.99 -15.03
CA ARG A 225 1.03 4.52 -13.72
C ARG A 225 0.95 3.45 -12.63
N ALA A 226 -0.11 2.67 -12.60
CA ALA A 226 -0.30 1.57 -11.66
C ALA A 226 0.86 0.58 -11.70
N LEU A 227 1.29 0.15 -12.90
CA LEU A 227 2.45 -0.74 -13.06
C LEU A 227 3.74 -0.18 -12.44
N ARG A 228 3.97 1.14 -12.55
CA ARG A 228 5.15 1.78 -11.93
C ARG A 228 5.02 1.86 -10.42
N PHE A 229 3.82 2.14 -9.93
CA PHE A 229 3.52 2.17 -8.50
C PHE A 229 3.71 0.80 -7.87
N ASP A 230 3.26 -0.24 -8.56
CA ASP A 230 3.38 -1.63 -8.15
C ASP A 230 4.86 -2.07 -8.13
N ALA A 231 5.65 -1.68 -9.13
CA ALA A 231 7.09 -1.90 -9.14
C ALA A 231 7.81 -1.14 -8.00
N VAL A 232 7.38 0.08 -7.67
CA VAL A 232 7.90 0.81 -6.50
C VAL A 232 7.53 0.08 -5.21
N ALA A 233 6.30 -0.42 -5.09
CA ALA A 233 5.82 -1.17 -3.93
C ALA A 233 6.62 -2.45 -3.73
N ALA A 234 6.86 -3.23 -4.79
CA ALA A 234 7.70 -4.43 -4.73
C ALA A 234 9.12 -4.13 -4.21
N ASN A 235 9.74 -3.03 -4.67
CA ASN A 235 11.05 -2.61 -4.18
C ASN A 235 11.05 -2.17 -2.71
N VAL A 236 9.95 -1.58 -2.23
CA VAL A 236 9.79 -1.21 -0.82
C VAL A 236 9.58 -2.47 0.01
N VAL A 237 8.64 -3.35 -0.37
CA VAL A 237 8.34 -4.59 0.35
C VAL A 237 9.57 -5.48 0.48
N ALA A 238 10.45 -5.53 -0.53
CA ALA A 238 11.70 -6.30 -0.46
C ALA A 238 12.63 -5.91 0.70
N THR A 239 12.42 -4.76 1.35
CA THR A 239 13.20 -4.36 2.54
C THR A 239 12.58 -4.80 3.87
N TYR A 240 11.43 -5.48 3.86
CA TYR A 240 10.73 -5.95 5.06
C TYR A 240 10.56 -7.48 5.01
N PRO A 241 11.14 -8.23 5.98
CA PRO A 241 11.16 -9.69 5.92
C PRO A 241 9.80 -10.36 6.15
N ASN A 242 8.89 -9.69 6.85
CA ASN A 242 7.56 -10.16 7.22
C ASN A 242 6.44 -9.56 6.36
N VAL A 243 6.79 -8.88 5.26
CA VAL A 243 5.82 -8.28 4.34
C VAL A 243 5.89 -9.00 3.00
N GLN A 244 4.73 -9.42 2.49
CA GLN A 244 4.58 -10.02 1.18
C GLN A 244 3.76 -9.11 0.27
N HIS A 245 4.10 -9.08 -1.02
CA HIS A 245 3.40 -8.29 -2.03
C HIS A 245 2.59 -9.21 -2.94
N TYR A 246 1.27 -9.07 -2.93
CA TYR A 246 0.39 -9.87 -3.78
C TYR A 246 0.05 -9.13 -5.08
N LEU A 247 0.72 -9.52 -6.17
CA LEU A 247 0.55 -8.91 -7.49
C LEU A 247 -0.81 -9.26 -8.11
N LEU A 248 -1.59 -8.24 -8.48
CA LEU A 248 -2.88 -8.43 -9.14
C LEU A 248 -2.77 -8.63 -10.65
N THR A 249 -1.75 -8.06 -11.29
CA THR A 249 -1.54 -8.03 -12.75
C THR A 249 -1.38 -9.40 -13.40
N GLU A 250 -1.06 -10.45 -12.63
CA GLU A 250 -0.87 -11.82 -13.13
C GLU A 250 -1.73 -12.85 -12.39
N SER A 251 -2.67 -12.37 -11.58
CA SER A 251 -3.47 -13.23 -10.70
C SER A 251 -4.53 -14.05 -11.44
N GLY A 252 -4.90 -13.63 -12.66
CA GLY A 252 -6.03 -14.17 -13.41
C GLY A 252 -7.39 -13.93 -12.73
N LEU A 253 -7.46 -13.02 -11.76
CA LEU A 253 -8.67 -12.78 -10.96
C LEU A 253 -9.55 -11.64 -11.48
N LEU A 254 -9.12 -10.87 -12.48
CA LEU A 254 -9.88 -9.73 -13.00
C LEU A 254 -10.78 -10.12 -14.18
N GLU A 255 -11.57 -11.18 -13.99
CA GLU A 255 -12.62 -11.58 -14.93
C GLU A 255 -13.70 -10.48 -15.03
N GLN A 256 -13.81 -9.80 -16.16
CA GLN A 256 -14.65 -8.59 -16.28
C GLN A 256 -16.12 -8.79 -15.89
N ASP A 257 -16.68 -9.98 -16.13
CA ASP A 257 -18.07 -10.34 -15.85
C ASP A 257 -18.34 -10.67 -14.37
N LYS A 258 -17.29 -10.87 -13.56
CA LYS A 258 -17.41 -11.31 -12.16
C LYS A 258 -16.63 -10.46 -11.18
N ALA A 259 -15.53 -9.85 -11.57
CA ALA A 259 -14.56 -9.26 -10.68
C ALA A 259 -15.00 -7.91 -10.11
N PHE A 260 -15.96 -7.23 -10.77
CA PHE A 260 -16.36 -5.87 -10.44
C PHE A 260 -17.80 -5.80 -9.93
N ALA A 261 -18.05 -4.87 -9.02
CA ALA A 261 -19.39 -4.50 -8.59
C ALA A 261 -20.15 -3.76 -9.71
N GLU A 262 -21.40 -3.38 -9.45
CA GLU A 262 -22.27 -2.73 -10.42
C GLU A 262 -21.73 -1.39 -10.96
N ASP A 263 -20.79 -0.77 -10.24
CA ASP A 263 -20.13 0.46 -10.64
C ASP A 263 -18.99 0.25 -11.65
N GLY A 264 -18.65 -1.01 -11.97
CA GLY A 264 -17.58 -1.38 -12.89
C GLY A 264 -16.17 -0.97 -12.41
N PHE A 265 -16.01 -0.67 -11.12
CA PHE A 265 -14.77 -0.14 -10.54
C PHE A 265 -14.34 -0.90 -9.29
N HIS A 266 -15.22 -1.05 -8.30
CA HIS A 266 -14.89 -1.71 -7.05
C HIS A 266 -14.95 -3.23 -7.18
N PRO A 267 -14.16 -3.99 -6.40
CA PRO A 267 -14.19 -5.44 -6.42
C PRO A 267 -15.55 -5.98 -5.98
N SER A 268 -16.06 -6.99 -6.69
CA SER A 268 -17.29 -7.70 -6.29
C SER A 268 -17.04 -8.65 -5.11
N ALA A 269 -18.12 -9.14 -4.50
CA ALA A 269 -18.06 -10.21 -3.50
C ALA A 269 -17.34 -11.48 -4.03
N TRP A 270 -17.45 -11.76 -5.33
CA TRP A 270 -16.73 -12.86 -5.95
C TRP A 270 -15.22 -12.63 -5.91
N LEU A 271 -14.74 -11.42 -6.24
CA LEU A 271 -13.32 -11.10 -6.21
C LEU A 271 -12.78 -11.07 -4.78
N HIS A 272 -13.53 -10.49 -3.83
CA HIS A 272 -13.18 -10.54 -2.41
C HIS A 272 -12.94 -11.97 -1.92
N ARG A 273 -13.84 -12.91 -2.26
CA ARG A 273 -13.69 -14.33 -1.92
C ARG A 273 -12.47 -14.98 -2.59
N LYS A 274 -12.17 -14.65 -3.85
CA LYS A 274 -11.00 -15.18 -4.56
C LYS A 274 -9.69 -14.64 -3.99
N LEU A 275 -9.65 -13.35 -3.64
CA LEU A 275 -8.52 -12.74 -2.96
C LEU A 275 -8.30 -13.40 -1.61
N ALA A 276 -9.32 -13.52 -0.77
CA ALA A 276 -9.22 -14.22 0.51
C ALA A 276 -8.58 -15.62 0.37
N LYS A 277 -8.96 -16.39 -0.66
CA LYS A 277 -8.32 -17.69 -0.93
C LYS A 277 -6.83 -17.61 -1.27
N ARG A 278 -6.41 -16.59 -2.01
CA ARG A 278 -5.01 -16.41 -2.42
C ARG A 278 -4.15 -15.87 -1.28
N LEU A 279 -4.69 -14.93 -0.50
CA LEU A 279 -4.00 -14.33 0.65
C LEU A 279 -3.82 -15.33 1.79
N ASP A 280 -4.80 -16.19 2.03
CA ASP A 280 -4.71 -17.30 2.98
C ASP A 280 -3.42 -18.12 2.74
N ALA A 281 -3.11 -18.49 1.51
CA ALA A 281 -1.90 -19.24 1.19
C ALA A 281 -0.57 -18.50 1.49
N LEU A 282 -0.61 -17.18 1.71
CA LEU A 282 0.56 -16.37 2.05
C LEU A 282 0.73 -16.20 3.56
N ILE A 283 -0.30 -16.48 4.35
CA ILE A 283 -0.28 -16.33 5.81
C ILE A 283 0.03 -17.68 6.42
N ALA A 284 1.13 -17.76 7.16
CA ALA A 284 1.48 -18.90 7.99
C ALA A 284 0.70 -18.86 9.31
N GLU A 285 0.55 -20.02 9.95
CA GLU A 285 -0.03 -20.08 11.29
C GLU A 285 0.83 -19.28 12.28
N PRO A 286 0.24 -18.34 13.02
CA PRO A 286 0.98 -17.56 14.02
C PRO A 286 1.47 -18.47 15.16
N LYS A 287 2.73 -18.33 15.56
CA LYS A 287 3.28 -19.08 16.70
C LYS A 287 2.78 -18.44 17.99
N ARG A 288 2.19 -19.23 18.89
CA ARG A 288 1.66 -18.69 20.14
C ARG A 288 2.77 -18.49 21.19
N PRO A 289 2.61 -17.53 22.11
CA PRO A 289 3.50 -17.41 23.28
C PRO A 289 3.57 -18.70 24.10
N THR A 290 2.45 -19.44 24.21
CA THR A 290 2.35 -20.75 24.88
C THR A 290 3.17 -21.84 24.19
N ASP A 291 3.34 -21.79 22.87
CA ASP A 291 4.22 -22.72 22.14
C ASP A 291 5.70 -22.49 22.48
N THR A 292 6.05 -21.28 22.93
CA THR A 292 7.42 -20.91 23.28
C THR A 292 7.81 -21.42 24.67
N HIS A 293 6.84 -21.51 25.60
CA HIS A 293 7.08 -22.10 26.93
C HIS A 293 7.38 -23.61 26.89
N LEU A 294 6.81 -24.34 25.92
CA LEU A 294 7.11 -25.75 25.73
C LEU A 294 8.52 -26.02 25.17
N LEU A 295 9.16 -25.01 24.55
CA LEU A 295 10.52 -25.12 24.02
C LEU A 295 11.59 -24.75 25.05
N THR A 296 11.27 -23.88 26.03
CA THR A 296 12.19 -23.54 27.13
C THR A 296 12.23 -24.56 28.26
N GLU A 297 11.20 -25.39 28.43
CA GLU A 297 11.23 -26.50 29.40
C GLU A 297 11.83 -27.80 28.85
N ALA A 298 12.14 -27.85 27.55
CA ALA A 298 12.73 -29.02 26.88
C ALA A 298 14.23 -28.86 26.54
N SER A 299 14.89 -27.81 27.04
CA SER A 299 16.34 -27.57 26.88
C SER A 299 17.12 -27.71 28.18
#